data_AF-A0A5N6Y572-F1
#
_entry.id   AF-A0A5N6Y572-F1
#
_cell.length_a   1.000
_cell.length_b   1.000
_cell.length_c   1.000
_cell.angle_alpha   90.00
_cell.angle_beta   90.00
_cell.angle_gamma   90.00
#
_symmetry.space_group_name_H-M   'P 1'
#
loop_
_entity.id
_entity.type
_entity.pdbx_description
1 polymer ?
#
loop_
_entity_poly.entity_id
_entity_poly.type
_entity_poly.pdbx_seq_one_letter_code
_entity_poly.pdbx_strand_id
1 'polypeptide(L)'
;MNEPASEPEGYPELDEETLRHLEGKVYVVGANEYRLDRLVGESMDVDCNQRRAVFWATRASDGFEAIIKFFIEQHPILATVDIRRRIFHRLGRTAIEAEIQALEAGKSVKGLPHILEHRSDVQGPEFEYPGGVLDIVAMTRLPGYPLNLFYGQLEPWEVDHVKGEVLRIVRGICSLGRAIATPRREWPISENTNVIQQLGRDIWWFYGQSQDT
;
A
#
# COMPACT_ATOMS: atom_id res chain seq x y z
N MET A 1 23.89 6.16 13.96
CA MET A 1 23.55 5.94 12.54
C MET A 1 23.60 4.44 12.33
N ASN A 2 22.45 3.78 12.29
CA ASN A 2 22.40 2.39 11.85
C ASN A 2 22.45 2.45 10.32
N GLU A 3 23.41 1.75 9.71
CA GLU A 3 23.34 1.50 8.27
C GLU A 3 21.95 0.91 7.96
N PRO A 4 21.27 1.37 6.91
CA PRO A 4 20.05 0.70 6.48
C PRO A 4 20.40 -0.77 6.28
N ALA A 5 19.61 -1.66 6.89
CA ALA A 5 19.82 -3.10 6.74
C ALA A 5 19.99 -3.39 5.25
N SER A 6 21.09 -4.05 4.88
CA SER A 6 21.36 -4.39 3.49
C SER A 6 20.19 -5.18 2.93
N GLU A 7 19.85 -4.95 1.66
CA GLU A 7 18.72 -5.63 1.04
C GLU A 7 18.92 -7.14 1.13
N PRO A 8 17.87 -7.89 1.51
CA PRO A 8 17.99 -9.33 1.56
C PRO A 8 18.31 -9.86 0.17
N GLU A 9 19.12 -10.91 0.12
CA GLU A 9 19.46 -11.60 -1.11
C GLU A 9 18.16 -12.07 -1.81
N GLY A 10 17.99 -11.73 -3.09
CA GLY A 10 16.78 -12.04 -3.84
C GLY A 10 15.64 -11.02 -3.70
N TYR A 11 15.91 -9.80 -3.24
CA TYR A 11 14.95 -8.70 -3.34
C TYR A 11 14.54 -8.51 -4.81
N PRO A 12 13.23 -8.61 -5.15
CA PRO A 12 12.83 -8.69 -6.54
C PRO A 12 13.06 -7.36 -7.26
N GLU A 13 13.61 -7.44 -8.47
CA GLU A 13 13.43 -6.38 -9.44
C GLU A 13 11.95 -6.32 -9.80
N LEU A 14 11.42 -5.11 -9.98
CA LEU A 14 10.02 -4.95 -10.34
C LEU A 14 9.90 -5.21 -11.85
N ASP A 15 9.12 -6.20 -12.24
CA ASP A 15 8.82 -6.42 -13.65
C ASP A 15 7.91 -5.29 -14.17
N GLU A 16 8.22 -4.77 -15.37
CA GLU A 16 7.42 -3.74 -16.07
C GLU A 16 7.25 -2.40 -15.31
N GLU A 17 8.33 -1.88 -14.72
CA GLU A 17 8.35 -0.55 -14.09
C GLU A 17 8.08 0.57 -15.10
N THR A 18 7.01 1.33 -14.91
CA THR A 18 6.70 2.50 -15.75
C THR A 18 6.94 3.82 -15.03
N LEU A 19 7.13 3.79 -13.71
CA LEU A 19 7.18 5.01 -12.87
C LEU A 19 8.54 5.26 -12.21
N ARG A 20 9.58 4.49 -12.55
CA ARG A 20 10.96 4.71 -12.05
C ARG A 20 11.50 6.10 -12.41
N HIS A 21 11.07 6.71 -13.52
CA HIS A 21 11.46 8.07 -13.91
C HIS A 21 10.98 9.17 -12.95
N LEU A 22 10.18 8.82 -11.94
CA LEU A 22 9.75 9.73 -10.87
C LEU A 22 10.73 9.75 -9.69
N GLU A 23 11.67 8.81 -9.61
CA GLU A 23 12.74 8.85 -8.60
C GLU A 23 13.54 10.16 -8.69
N GLY A 24 13.88 10.72 -7.53
CA GLY A 24 14.51 12.02 -7.38
C GLY A 24 13.56 13.22 -7.46
N LYS A 25 12.32 13.05 -7.93
CA LYS A 25 11.33 14.14 -7.97
C LYS A 25 10.76 14.42 -6.58
N VAL A 26 10.27 15.64 -6.41
CA VAL A 26 9.61 16.09 -5.17
C VAL A 26 8.12 16.24 -5.42
N TYR A 27 7.32 15.69 -4.52
CA TYR A 27 5.87 15.83 -4.50
C TYR A 27 5.44 16.46 -3.18
N VAL A 28 4.57 17.47 -3.27
CA VAL A 28 3.88 18.04 -2.11
C VAL A 28 2.75 17.09 -1.72
N VAL A 29 2.60 16.69 -0.47
CA VAL A 29 1.43 15.92 -0.01
C VAL A 29 0.93 16.63 1.24
N GLY A 30 -0.30 17.12 1.23
CA GLY A 30 -0.78 18.00 2.30
C GLY A 30 0.08 19.25 2.44
N ALA A 31 0.73 19.42 3.59
CA ALA A 31 1.59 20.57 3.90
C ALA A 31 3.09 20.27 3.78
N ASN A 32 3.49 19.03 3.46
CA ASN A 32 4.89 18.65 3.39
C ASN A 32 5.34 18.29 1.98
N GLU A 33 6.64 18.42 1.74
CA GLU A 33 7.31 17.99 0.52
C GLU A 33 8.07 16.70 0.77
N TYR A 34 7.92 15.74 -0.15
CA TYR A 34 8.58 14.45 -0.10
C TYR A 34 9.37 14.22 -1.39
N ARG A 35 10.67 13.96 -1.25
CA ARG A 35 11.52 13.51 -2.36
C ARG A 35 11.36 12.01 -2.50
N LEU A 36 10.98 11.54 -3.69
CA LEU A 36 10.91 10.11 -3.99
C LEU A 36 12.34 9.57 -4.13
N ASP A 37 12.72 8.63 -3.28
CA ASP A 37 14.07 8.09 -3.26
C ASP A 37 14.20 6.83 -4.11
N ARG A 38 13.21 5.94 -4.02
CA ARG A 38 13.22 4.65 -4.72
C ARG A 38 11.81 4.12 -4.95
N LEU A 39 11.53 3.63 -6.14
CA LEU A 39 10.35 2.83 -6.44
C LEU A 39 10.53 1.42 -5.86
N VAL A 40 9.60 1.01 -5.00
CA VAL A 40 9.65 -0.29 -4.29
C VAL A 40 8.47 -1.19 -4.59
N GLY A 41 7.46 -0.69 -5.30
CA GLY A 41 6.36 -1.50 -5.79
C GLY A 41 5.59 -0.78 -6.88
N GLU A 42 5.20 -1.50 -7.91
CA GLU A 42 4.30 -1.03 -8.95
C GLU A 42 3.36 -2.17 -9.33
N SER A 43 2.08 -1.87 -9.57
CA SER A 43 1.09 -2.85 -10.00
C SER A 43 -0.03 -2.20 -10.81
N MET A 44 -0.62 -2.96 -11.71
CA MET A 44 -1.78 -2.53 -12.50
C MET A 44 -3.01 -3.38 -12.16
N ASP A 45 -4.09 -2.73 -11.74
CA ASP A 45 -5.42 -3.33 -11.71
C ASP A 45 -6.09 -3.05 -13.06
N VAL A 46 -6.11 -4.06 -13.92
CA VAL A 46 -6.63 -3.99 -15.29
C VAL A 46 -8.16 -3.84 -15.31
N ASP A 47 -8.87 -4.41 -14.34
CA ASP A 47 -10.32 -4.32 -14.25
C ASP A 47 -10.76 -2.89 -13.92
N CYS A 48 -9.99 -2.23 -13.05
CA CYS A 48 -10.25 -0.85 -12.61
C CYS A 48 -9.51 0.22 -13.44
N ASN A 49 -8.62 -0.16 -14.37
CA ASN A 49 -7.65 0.75 -15.03
C ASN A 49 -6.94 1.66 -14.02
N GLN A 50 -6.43 1.04 -12.96
CA GLN A 50 -5.79 1.73 -11.84
C GLN A 50 -4.37 1.22 -11.69
N ARG A 51 -3.39 2.11 -11.89
CA ARG A 51 -2.00 1.82 -11.56
C ARG A 51 -1.72 2.26 -10.13
N ARG A 52 -1.02 1.43 -9.37
CA ARG A 52 -0.54 1.74 -8.03
C ARG A 52 0.97 1.74 -8.04
N ALA A 53 1.59 2.70 -7.36
CA ALA A 53 3.03 2.74 -7.16
C ALA A 53 3.38 3.10 -5.73
N VAL A 54 4.45 2.53 -5.21
CA VAL A 54 4.91 2.71 -3.84
C VAL A 54 6.37 3.12 -3.89
N PHE A 55 6.67 4.27 -3.29
CA PHE A 55 8.02 4.81 -3.22
C PHE A 55 8.48 4.88 -1.77
N TRP A 56 9.75 4.56 -1.54
CA TRP A 56 10.49 5.14 -0.42
C TRP A 56 10.69 6.61 -0.69
N ALA A 57 10.52 7.42 0.34
CA ALA A 57 10.67 8.86 0.23
C ALA A 57 11.24 9.46 1.50
N THR A 58 11.83 10.63 1.36
CA THR A 58 12.34 11.44 2.45
C THR A 58 11.60 12.77 2.49
N ARG A 59 11.02 13.09 3.65
CA ARG A 59 10.41 14.40 3.86
C ARG A 59 11.47 15.49 3.89
N ALA A 60 11.28 16.54 3.10
CA ALA A 60 12.28 17.58 2.88
C ALA A 60 12.58 18.43 4.12
N SER A 61 11.60 18.59 5.03
CA SER A 61 11.72 19.49 6.19
C SER A 61 12.62 18.95 7.31
N ASP A 62 12.60 17.63 7.54
CA ASP A 62 13.27 17.00 8.69
C ASP A 62 13.98 15.68 8.36
N GLY A 63 14.00 15.27 7.09
CA GLY A 63 14.61 14.01 6.68
C GLY A 63 13.84 12.77 7.11
N PHE A 64 12.56 12.91 7.50
CA PHE A 64 11.76 11.77 7.94
C PHE A 64 11.53 10.78 6.79
N GLU A 65 11.91 9.51 7.01
CA GLU A 65 11.66 8.42 6.05
C GLU A 65 10.18 8.04 6.03
N ALA A 66 9.60 8.07 4.83
CA ALA A 66 8.19 7.82 4.60
C ALA A 66 8.00 6.86 3.42
N ILE A 67 6.76 6.38 3.30
CA ILE A 67 6.25 5.70 2.10
C ILE A 67 5.28 6.64 1.41
N ILE A 68 5.46 6.81 0.11
CA ILE A 68 4.53 7.53 -0.76
C ILE A 68 3.85 6.52 -1.67
N LYS A 69 2.53 6.38 -1.55
CA LYS A 69 1.71 5.53 -2.40
C LYS A 69 0.92 6.38 -3.38
N PHE A 70 1.07 6.11 -4.66
CA PHE A 70 0.30 6.70 -5.75
C PHE A 70 -0.81 5.75 -6.17
N PHE A 71 -1.99 6.30 -6.43
CA PHE A 71 -3.08 5.67 -7.15
C PHE A 71 -3.37 6.52 -8.38
N ILE A 72 -3.20 5.94 -9.57
CA ILE A 72 -3.25 6.61 -10.86
C ILE A 72 -4.45 6.02 -11.61
N GLU A 73 -5.52 6.80 -11.71
CA GLU A 73 -6.81 6.38 -12.30
C GLU A 73 -7.12 7.16 -13.57
N GLN A 74 -7.58 6.48 -14.62
CA GLN A 74 -8.05 7.17 -15.84
C GLN A 74 -9.22 8.13 -15.53
N HIS A 75 -9.35 9.21 -16.30
CA HIS A 75 -10.44 10.17 -16.13
C HIS A 75 -11.82 9.47 -16.12
N PRO A 76 -12.70 9.72 -15.12
CA PRO A 76 -13.97 9.00 -14.95
C PRO A 76 -14.89 9.03 -16.18
N ILE A 77 -14.98 10.16 -16.87
CA ILE A 77 -15.77 10.29 -18.11
C ILE A 77 -15.29 9.33 -19.21
N LEU A 78 -13.97 9.14 -19.38
CA LEU A 78 -13.45 8.20 -20.37
C LEU A 78 -13.73 6.75 -19.95
N ALA A 79 -13.75 6.45 -18.65
CA ALA A 79 -14.19 5.17 -18.11
C ALA A 79 -15.70 4.93 -18.29
N THR A 80 -16.53 5.97 -18.41
CA THR A 80 -18.00 5.85 -18.58
C THR A 80 -18.47 5.53 -20.00
N VAL A 81 -17.57 5.58 -21.00
CA VAL A 81 -17.91 5.23 -22.39
C VAL A 81 -18.18 3.71 -22.54
N ASP A 82 -17.68 2.90 -21.60
CA ASP A 82 -18.03 1.49 -21.46
C ASP A 82 -18.77 1.25 -20.14
N ILE A 83 -20.03 0.81 -20.21
CA ILE A 83 -20.90 0.59 -19.06
C ILE A 83 -20.29 -0.44 -18.08
N ARG A 84 -19.54 -1.44 -18.58
CA ARG A 84 -18.87 -2.42 -17.71
C ARG A 84 -17.76 -1.74 -16.91
N ARG A 85 -16.95 -0.91 -17.56
CA ARG A 85 -15.84 -0.16 -16.92
C ARG A 85 -16.32 0.84 -15.88
N ARG A 86 -17.53 1.40 -16.04
CA ARG A 86 -18.13 2.31 -15.04
C ARG A 86 -18.33 1.67 -13.67
N ILE A 87 -18.70 0.39 -13.62
CA ILE A 87 -18.92 -0.33 -12.35
C ILE A 87 -17.57 -0.58 -11.66
N PHE A 88 -16.58 -1.06 -12.40
CA PHE A 88 -15.24 -1.33 -11.86
C PHE A 88 -14.53 -0.06 -11.39
N HIS A 89 -14.64 1.06 -12.12
CA HIS A 89 -14.10 2.34 -11.64
C HIS A 89 -14.69 2.76 -10.29
N ARG A 90 -16.00 2.55 -10.05
CA ARG A 90 -16.60 2.89 -8.75
C ARG A 90 -16.08 1.99 -7.64
N LEU A 91 -15.85 0.70 -7.94
CA LEU A 91 -15.28 -0.24 -6.99
C LEU A 91 -13.83 0.12 -6.65
N GLY A 92 -12.99 0.43 -7.66
CA GLY A 92 -11.61 0.88 -7.47
C GLY A 92 -11.51 2.14 -6.62
N ARG A 93 -12.36 3.14 -6.89
CA ARG A 93 -12.41 4.37 -6.07
C ARG A 93 -12.79 4.08 -4.61
N THR A 94 -13.80 3.24 -4.43
CA THR A 94 -14.27 2.85 -3.09
C THR A 94 -13.16 2.10 -2.33
N ALA A 95 -12.32 1.32 -3.02
CA ALA A 95 -11.20 0.62 -2.41
C ALA A 95 -10.11 1.60 -1.92
N ILE A 96 -9.75 2.63 -2.69
CA ILE A 96 -8.80 3.67 -2.26
C ILE A 96 -9.32 4.37 -1.01
N GLU A 97 -10.59 4.80 -1.04
CA GLU A 97 -11.22 5.51 0.09
C GLU A 97 -11.29 4.62 1.34
N ALA A 98 -11.59 3.33 1.16
CA ALA A 98 -11.58 2.36 2.25
C ALA A 98 -10.18 2.16 2.84
N GLU A 99 -9.13 2.14 2.01
CA GLU A 99 -7.75 2.04 2.46
C GLU A 99 -7.34 3.26 3.30
N ILE A 100 -7.60 4.48 2.81
CA ILE A 100 -7.32 5.72 3.54
C ILE A 100 -8.06 5.74 4.88
N GLN A 101 -9.35 5.40 4.89
CA GLN A 101 -10.14 5.34 6.12
C GLN A 101 -9.62 4.27 7.09
N ALA A 102 -9.13 3.13 6.60
CA ALA A 102 -8.56 2.09 7.42
C ALA A 102 -7.25 2.55 8.08
N LEU A 103 -6.39 3.27 7.34
CA LEU A 103 -5.15 3.85 7.87
C LEU A 103 -5.42 4.94 8.91
N GLU A 104 -6.39 5.82 8.67
CA GLU A 104 -6.82 6.84 9.63
C GLU A 104 -7.36 6.22 10.93
N ALA A 105 -8.24 5.24 10.81
CA ALA A 105 -8.81 4.54 11.97
C ALA A 105 -7.74 3.74 12.73
N GLY A 106 -6.77 3.16 12.00
CA GLY A 106 -5.69 2.33 12.53
C GLY A 106 -4.58 3.09 13.26
N LYS A 107 -4.67 4.42 13.38
CA LYS A 107 -3.62 5.27 13.98
C LYS A 107 -3.19 4.86 15.39
N SER A 108 -4.09 4.26 16.17
CA SER A 108 -3.78 3.78 17.53
C SER A 108 -3.20 2.36 17.58
N VAL A 109 -3.18 1.63 16.46
CA VAL A 109 -2.70 0.25 16.41
C VAL A 109 -1.19 0.25 16.16
N LYS A 110 -0.44 -0.21 17.16
CA LYS A 110 1.01 -0.36 17.06
C LYS A 110 1.37 -1.46 16.06
N GLY A 111 2.25 -1.15 15.12
CA GLY A 111 2.70 -2.08 14.08
C GLY A 111 1.93 -1.94 12.76
N LEU A 112 1.05 -0.94 12.62
CA LEU A 112 0.49 -0.54 11.32
C LEU A 112 1.24 0.67 10.77
N PRO A 113 1.30 0.84 9.43
CA PRO A 113 1.65 2.11 8.86
C PRO A 113 0.59 3.15 9.24
N HIS A 114 1.03 4.35 9.62
CA HIS A 114 0.15 5.47 9.95
C HIS A 114 0.15 6.48 8.83
N ILE A 115 -1.05 6.91 8.44
CA ILE A 115 -1.20 8.00 7.50
C ILE A 115 -0.60 9.28 8.09
N LEU A 116 0.22 9.94 7.29
CA LEU A 116 0.77 11.25 7.57
C LEU A 116 -0.14 12.30 6.94
N GLU A 117 -0.28 12.22 5.62
CA GLU A 117 -1.03 13.16 4.79
C GLU A 117 -1.56 12.44 3.55
N HIS A 118 -2.62 12.98 2.95
CA HIS A 118 -3.08 12.53 1.64
C HIS A 118 -3.55 13.74 0.81
N ARG A 119 -3.52 13.58 -0.52
CA ARG A 119 -4.13 14.53 -1.45
C ARG A 119 -4.65 13.81 -2.68
N SER A 120 -5.57 14.46 -3.38
CA SER A 120 -6.09 14.01 -4.67
C SER A 120 -5.91 15.15 -5.67
N ASP A 121 -5.25 14.88 -6.78
CA ASP A 121 -4.93 15.83 -7.83
C ASP A 121 -5.34 15.33 -9.21
N VAL A 122 -5.27 16.22 -10.21
CA VAL A 122 -5.36 15.87 -11.61
C VAL A 122 -3.97 15.46 -12.12
N GLN A 123 -3.92 14.35 -12.86
CA GLN A 123 -2.68 13.85 -13.44
C GLN A 123 -2.06 14.84 -14.42
N GLY A 124 -0.76 15.10 -14.22
CA GLY A 124 0.10 15.81 -15.16
C GLY A 124 0.54 14.95 -16.35
N PRO A 125 1.29 15.54 -17.31
CA PRO A 125 1.77 14.85 -18.51
C PRO A 125 2.79 13.74 -18.24
N GLU A 126 3.36 13.67 -17.03
CA GLU A 126 4.34 12.66 -16.62
C GLU A 126 3.74 11.31 -16.23
N PHE A 127 2.40 11.21 -16.22
CA PHE A 127 1.64 10.01 -15.86
C PHE A 127 0.91 9.40 -17.07
N GLU A 128 0.44 8.16 -16.91
CA GLU A 128 -0.20 7.35 -17.97
C GLU A 128 -1.51 7.96 -18.48
N TYR A 129 -2.26 8.68 -17.64
CA TYR A 129 -3.56 9.25 -18.00
C TYR A 129 -3.62 10.76 -17.72
N PRO A 130 -3.00 11.62 -18.55
CA PRO A 130 -3.10 13.06 -18.39
C PRO A 130 -4.57 13.53 -18.31
N GLY A 131 -4.89 14.32 -17.28
CA GLY A 131 -6.27 14.71 -16.96
C GLY A 131 -7.05 13.70 -16.11
N GLY A 132 -6.53 12.49 -15.87
CA GLY A 132 -7.06 11.52 -14.92
C GLY A 132 -6.88 11.94 -13.46
N VAL A 133 -7.22 11.03 -12.53
CA VAL A 133 -7.12 11.27 -11.08
C VAL A 133 -5.82 10.67 -10.54
N LEU A 134 -5.15 11.41 -9.67
CA LEU A 134 -3.96 11.00 -8.94
C LEU A 134 -4.20 11.16 -7.44
N ASP A 135 -4.35 10.06 -6.71
CA ASP A 135 -4.31 10.10 -5.24
C ASP A 135 -2.90 9.80 -4.76
N ILE A 136 -2.41 10.63 -3.85
CA ILE A 136 -1.10 10.49 -3.23
C ILE A 136 -1.31 10.36 -1.73
N VAL A 137 -0.82 9.27 -1.15
CA VAL A 137 -0.89 9.01 0.29
C VAL A 137 0.53 8.91 0.84
N ALA A 138 0.84 9.77 1.80
CA ALA A 138 2.06 9.69 2.59
C ALA A 138 1.79 8.93 3.90
N MET A 139 2.61 7.93 4.19
CA MET A 139 2.48 7.12 5.40
C MET A 139 3.85 6.80 6.02
N THR A 140 3.87 6.42 7.29
CA THR A 140 5.10 6.01 7.98
C THR A 140 5.70 4.78 7.32
N ARG A 141 7.02 4.78 7.14
CA ARG A 141 7.75 3.56 6.75
C ARG A 141 7.82 2.61 7.94
N LEU A 142 7.41 1.36 7.74
CA LEU A 142 7.64 0.31 8.70
C LEU A 142 9.08 -0.20 8.59
N PRO A 143 9.74 -0.49 9.72
CA PRO A 143 11.11 -0.99 9.70
C PRO A 143 11.17 -2.40 9.12
N GLY A 144 12.28 -2.70 8.45
CA GLY A 144 12.57 -4.02 7.92
C GLY A 144 11.97 -4.29 6.54
N TYR A 145 11.93 -5.58 6.21
CA TYR A 145 11.50 -6.08 4.91
C TYR A 145 10.25 -6.96 5.05
N PRO A 146 9.46 -7.10 3.98
CA PRO A 146 8.32 -8.01 3.92
C PRO A 146 8.64 -9.43 4.38
N LEU A 147 7.72 -10.03 5.12
CA LEU A 147 7.88 -11.38 5.67
C LEU A 147 8.03 -12.47 4.59
N ASN A 148 7.47 -12.27 3.40
CA ASN A 148 7.58 -13.26 2.31
C ASN A 148 9.02 -13.44 1.81
N LEU A 149 9.91 -12.47 2.05
CA LEU A 149 11.33 -12.59 1.69
C LEU A 149 12.11 -13.52 2.63
N PHE A 150 11.54 -13.85 3.80
CA PHE A 150 12.16 -14.73 4.79
C PHE A 150 11.56 -16.13 4.79
N TYR A 151 10.81 -16.51 3.73
CA TYR A 151 10.16 -17.81 3.68
C TYR A 151 11.17 -18.96 3.75
N GLY A 152 11.01 -19.84 4.73
CA GLY A 152 11.93 -20.96 4.98
C GLY A 152 13.26 -20.57 5.61
N GLN A 153 13.50 -19.29 5.91
CA GLN A 153 14.71 -18.78 6.53
C GLN A 153 14.55 -18.49 8.04
N LEU A 154 13.31 -18.37 8.51
CA LEU A 154 13.01 -18.06 9.91
C LEU A 154 13.17 -19.29 10.81
N GLU A 155 13.80 -19.09 11.95
CA GLU A 155 13.85 -20.08 13.03
C GLU A 155 12.45 -20.30 13.64
N PRO A 156 12.15 -21.48 14.21
CA PRO A 156 10.82 -21.78 14.76
C PRO A 156 10.31 -20.74 15.77
N TRP A 157 11.19 -20.20 16.62
CA TRP A 157 10.83 -19.18 17.60
C TRP A 157 10.53 -17.81 16.95
N GLU A 158 11.19 -17.47 15.84
CA GLU A 158 10.94 -16.25 15.07
C GLU A 158 9.57 -16.33 14.39
N VAL A 159 9.24 -17.51 13.86
CA VAL A 159 7.90 -17.79 13.30
C VAL A 159 6.83 -17.59 14.37
N ASP A 160 7.01 -18.16 15.56
CA ASP A 160 6.06 -18.00 16.67
C ASP A 160 5.94 -16.54 17.13
N HIS A 161 7.05 -15.81 17.17
CA HIS A 161 7.07 -14.38 17.49
C HIS A 161 6.29 -13.55 16.46
N VAL A 162 6.58 -13.74 15.17
CA VAL A 162 5.90 -13.04 14.06
C VAL A 162 4.40 -13.34 14.09
N LYS A 163 4.00 -14.60 14.29
CA LYS A 163 2.60 -14.98 14.45
C LYS A 163 1.93 -14.24 15.60
N GLY A 164 2.59 -14.16 16.76
CA GLY A 164 2.11 -13.41 17.92
C GLY A 164 1.86 -11.93 17.60
N GLU A 165 2.80 -11.29 16.90
CA GLU A 165 2.70 -9.88 16.51
C GLU A 165 1.61 -9.63 15.46
N VAL A 166 1.49 -10.50 14.45
CA VAL A 166 0.40 -10.42 13.45
C VAL A 166 -0.96 -10.54 14.13
N LEU A 167 -1.13 -11.52 15.03
CA LEU A 167 -2.37 -11.68 15.79
C LEU A 167 -2.68 -10.46 16.68
N ARG A 168 -1.65 -9.87 17.31
CA ARG A 168 -1.80 -8.64 18.09
C ARG A 168 -2.29 -7.48 17.23
N ILE A 169 -1.71 -7.29 16.05
CA ILE A 169 -2.10 -6.23 15.10
C ILE A 169 -3.53 -6.45 14.61
N VAL A 170 -3.85 -7.66 14.13
CA VAL A 170 -5.18 -8.00 13.61
C VAL A 170 -6.25 -7.80 14.68
N ARG A 171 -6.02 -8.24 15.92
CA ARG A 171 -6.94 -7.98 17.05
C ARG A 171 -7.13 -6.48 17.30
N GLY A 172 -6.06 -5.69 17.19
CA GLY A 172 -6.12 -4.23 17.27
C GLY A 172 -7.07 -3.65 16.22
N ILE A 173 -6.95 -4.06 14.97
CA ILE A 173 -7.83 -3.62 13.87
C ILE A 173 -9.28 -4.04 14.12
N CYS A 174 -9.49 -5.28 14.55
CA CYS A 174 -10.84 -5.80 14.82
C CYS A 174 -11.52 -5.06 15.97
N SER A 175 -10.77 -4.65 17.00
CA SER A 175 -11.30 -3.88 18.12
C SER A 175 -11.84 -2.50 17.71
N LEU A 176 -11.37 -1.97 16.57
CA LEU A 176 -11.86 -0.71 15.99
C LEU A 176 -13.16 -0.89 15.18
N GLY A 177 -13.74 -2.10 15.15
CA GLY A 177 -14.94 -2.40 14.37
C GLY A 177 -14.73 -2.35 12.85
N ARG A 178 -13.47 -2.34 12.41
CA ARG A 178 -13.06 -2.17 10.99
C ARG A 178 -12.66 -3.48 10.32
N ALA A 179 -12.79 -4.62 10.99
CA ALA A 179 -12.70 -5.90 10.31
C ALA A 179 -13.99 -6.16 9.51
N ILE A 180 -13.81 -6.16 8.18
CA ILE A 180 -14.46 -7.02 7.19
C ILE A 180 -15.53 -7.93 7.80
N ALA A 181 -16.75 -7.87 7.25
CA ALA A 181 -17.84 -8.77 7.58
C ALA A 181 -17.39 -10.24 7.51
N THR A 182 -16.91 -10.80 8.63
CA THR A 182 -17.02 -12.23 8.86
C THR A 182 -18.51 -12.50 9.06
N PRO A 183 -19.10 -13.50 8.39
CA PRO A 183 -20.53 -13.82 8.55
C PRO A 183 -20.95 -14.18 9.98
N ARG A 184 -20.03 -14.24 10.96
CA ARG A 184 -20.32 -14.57 12.36
C ARG A 184 -19.37 -13.85 13.30
N ARG A 185 -19.91 -12.91 14.08
CA ARG A 185 -19.25 -12.19 15.19
C ARG A 185 -18.72 -13.08 16.33
N GLU A 186 -18.86 -14.40 16.24
CA GLU A 186 -18.65 -15.34 17.35
C GLU A 186 -17.36 -16.17 17.24
N TRP A 187 -16.58 -16.05 16.16
CA TRP A 187 -15.39 -16.89 15.95
C TRP A 187 -14.11 -16.11 16.29
N PRO A 188 -13.25 -16.63 17.18
CA PRO A 188 -11.94 -16.04 17.43
C PRO A 188 -11.12 -16.08 16.13
N ILE A 189 -10.56 -14.94 15.75
CA ILE A 189 -9.72 -14.82 14.57
C ILE A 189 -8.51 -15.74 14.73
N SER A 190 -8.38 -16.68 13.80
CA SER A 190 -7.30 -17.66 13.73
C SER A 190 -6.54 -17.54 12.41
N GLU A 191 -5.44 -18.29 12.30
CA GLU A 191 -4.56 -18.36 11.12
C GLU A 191 -5.29 -18.62 9.78
N ASN A 192 -6.52 -19.14 9.82
CA ASN A 192 -7.32 -19.50 8.65
C ASN A 192 -8.41 -18.48 8.29
N THR A 193 -8.37 -17.28 8.87
CA THR A 193 -9.39 -16.26 8.59
C THR A 193 -9.04 -15.48 7.31
N ASN A 194 -9.95 -15.41 6.33
CA ASN A 194 -9.81 -14.61 5.09
C ASN A 194 -9.36 -13.15 5.30
N VAL A 195 -9.58 -12.63 6.51
CA VAL A 195 -9.11 -11.32 6.99
C VAL A 195 -7.59 -11.17 6.84
N ILE A 196 -6.79 -12.22 7.06
CA ILE A 196 -5.32 -12.17 6.94
C ILE A 196 -4.88 -12.03 5.47
N GLN A 197 -5.57 -12.70 4.53
CA GLN A 197 -5.27 -12.60 3.10
C GLN A 197 -5.61 -11.23 2.50
N GLN A 198 -6.71 -10.60 2.96
CA GLN A 198 -7.12 -9.27 2.50
C GLN A 198 -6.30 -8.13 3.13
N LEU A 199 -5.92 -8.25 4.41
CA LEU A 199 -5.09 -7.23 5.06
C LEU A 199 -3.68 -7.15 4.47
N GLY A 200 -3.10 -8.29 4.12
CA GLY A 200 -1.76 -8.36 3.53
C GLY A 200 -1.69 -7.73 2.13
N ARG A 201 -2.74 -7.93 1.32
CA ARG A 201 -2.81 -7.43 -0.05
C ARG A 201 -3.32 -6.00 -0.16
N ASP A 202 -3.19 -5.10 0.80
CA ASP A 202 -3.57 -3.68 0.56
C ASP A 202 -2.73 -2.77 1.46
N ILE A 203 -2.46 -3.22 2.69
CA ILE A 203 -1.67 -2.50 3.69
C ILE A 203 -0.19 -2.94 3.72
N TRP A 204 0.12 -4.18 3.35
CA TRP A 204 1.46 -4.79 3.47
C TRP A 204 2.07 -5.17 2.12
N TRP A 205 1.75 -4.41 1.07
CA TRP A 205 1.81 -4.81 -0.33
C TRP A 205 2.98 -5.72 -0.71
N PHE A 206 2.60 -6.81 -1.38
CA PHE A 206 3.44 -7.90 -1.84
C PHE A 206 4.43 -7.41 -2.90
N TYR A 207 5.69 -7.77 -2.69
CA TYR A 207 6.74 -7.58 -3.67
C TYR A 207 6.59 -8.62 -4.79
N GLY A 208 6.46 -8.15 -6.03
CA GLY A 208 6.81 -8.91 -7.23
C GLY A 208 6.05 -10.22 -7.47
N GLN A 209 4.72 -10.23 -7.42
CA GLN A 209 3.97 -11.26 -8.16
C GLN A 209 2.80 -10.64 -8.92
N SER A 210 2.95 -10.58 -10.26
CA SER A 210 1.82 -10.80 -11.16
C SER A 210 1.17 -12.11 -10.73
N GLN A 211 -0.07 -12.06 -10.26
CA GLN A 211 -0.87 -13.28 -10.29
C GLN A 211 -1.23 -13.50 -11.75
N ASP A 212 -0.42 -14.30 -12.44
CA ASP A 212 -0.86 -14.97 -13.65
C ASP A 212 -2.03 -15.90 -13.26
N THR A 213 -3.24 -15.44 -13.57
CA THR A 213 -4.42 -16.29 -13.79
C THR A 213 -5.25 -15.73 -14.92
#